data_AF-A0A3C0HF41-F1
#
_entry.id   AF-A0A3C0HF41-F1
#
_cell.length_a   1.000
_cell.length_b   1.000
_cell.length_c   1.000
_cell.angle_alpha   90.00
_cell.angle_beta   90.00
_cell.angle_gamma   90.00
#
_symmetry.space_group_name_H-M   'P 1'
#
loop_
_entity.id
_entity.type
_entity.pdbx_description
1 polymer ?
#
loop_
_entity_poly.entity_id
_entity_poly.type
_entity_poly.pdbx_seq_one_letter_code
_entity_poly.pdbx_strand_id
1 'polypeptide(L)'
;GYYTINHVPNHMTEQAHQTSAKYDKNVSEFEACEFTEEFTDGFPAPYVQESNIKIGMKHIESISIQLNGTILCIGEIQHIILPENCFSDEGYIDLEKGLSTGISGLNSYYKLSFTHRYDYARVKKPK
;
A
#
# COMPACT_ATOMS: atom_id res chain seq x y z
N GLY A 1 -13.98 -0.87 12.19
CA GLY A 1 -13.24 0.40 12.03
C GLY A 1 -12.89 0.61 10.57
N TYR A 2 -12.25 1.73 10.23
CA TYR A 2 -11.76 2.02 8.88
C TYR A 2 -10.30 2.40 8.94
N TYR A 3 -9.55 2.07 7.89
CA TYR A 3 -8.13 2.38 7.77
C TYR A 3 -7.76 2.49 6.30
N THR A 4 -6.59 3.06 6.00
CA THR A 4 -6.08 3.16 4.63
C THR A 4 -4.80 2.34 4.50
N ILE A 5 -4.56 1.79 3.31
CA ILE A 5 -3.30 1.19 2.91
C ILE A 5 -2.74 2.07 1.80
N ASN A 6 -1.53 2.58 1.99
CA ASN A 6 -0.91 3.54 1.09
C ASN A 6 0.43 2.95 0.62
N HIS A 7 0.64 2.86 -0.69
CA HIS A 7 1.92 2.42 -1.23
C HIS A 7 3.00 3.46 -0.90
N VAL A 8 4.17 3.00 -0.46
CA VAL A 8 5.30 3.88 -0.18
C VAL A 8 5.89 4.39 -1.49
N PRO A 9 5.93 5.72 -1.72
CA PRO A 9 6.51 6.27 -2.93
C PRO A 9 8.04 6.16 -2.86
N ASN A 10 8.66 5.87 -4.00
CA ASN A 10 10.11 5.64 -4.13
C ASN A 10 11.01 6.77 -3.59
N HIS A 11 10.48 7.99 -3.48
CA HIS A 11 11.22 9.17 -3.03
C HIS A 11 11.02 9.49 -1.54
N MET A 12 10.19 8.73 -0.81
CA MET A 12 9.95 8.93 0.63
C MET A 12 10.16 7.66 1.45
N THR A 13 11.06 6.78 1.00
CA THR A 13 11.35 5.52 1.72
C THR A 13 11.97 5.78 3.09
N GLU A 14 12.75 6.85 3.24
CA GLU A 14 13.35 7.26 4.52
C GLU A 14 12.28 7.71 5.51
N GLN A 15 11.39 8.61 5.10
CA GLN A 15 10.25 9.07 5.90
C GLN A 15 9.34 7.90 6.27
N ALA A 16 9.01 7.04 5.29
CA ALA A 16 8.20 5.86 5.54
C ALA A 16 8.86 4.91 6.55
N HIS A 17 10.18 4.69 6.45
CA HIS A 17 10.92 3.89 7.43
C HIS A 17 10.89 4.55 8.82
N GLN A 18 11.04 5.87 8.88
CA GLN A 18 11.04 6.65 10.11
C GLN A 18 9.71 6.55 10.89
N THR A 19 8.57 6.33 10.23
CA THR A 19 7.28 6.07 10.91
C THR A 19 7.29 4.85 11.85
N SER A 20 8.23 3.92 11.67
CA SER A 20 8.38 2.75 12.54
C SER A 20 9.10 3.03 13.86
N ALA A 21 9.65 4.24 14.02
CA ALA A 21 10.26 4.67 15.26
C ALA A 21 9.23 4.74 16.40
N LYS A 22 9.71 4.63 17.63
CA LYS A 22 8.85 4.66 18.81
C LYS A 22 8.52 6.11 19.18
N TYR A 23 7.44 6.64 18.62
CA TYR A 23 6.87 7.93 19.01
C TYR A 23 6.03 7.84 20.29
N ASP A 24 5.85 8.98 20.95
CA ASP A 24 4.92 9.10 22.07
C ASP A 24 3.47 8.98 21.59
N LYS A 25 2.58 8.50 22.46
CA LYS A 25 1.17 8.19 22.11
C LYS A 25 0.36 9.34 21.50
N ASN A 26 0.78 10.58 21.70
CA ASN A 26 0.08 11.77 21.25
C ASN A 26 0.77 12.45 20.05
N VAL A 27 1.88 11.88 19.56
CA VAL A 27 2.61 12.40 18.40
C VAL A 27 2.14 11.62 17.17
N SER A 28 1.58 12.34 16.20
CA SER A 28 1.20 11.75 14.91
C SER A 28 2.43 11.54 14.04
N GLU A 29 2.61 10.34 13.50
CA GLU A 29 3.67 10.05 12.53
C GLU A 29 3.47 10.81 11.21
N PHE A 30 2.25 11.27 10.88
CA PHE A 30 2.06 12.18 9.75
C PHE A 30 2.85 13.48 9.94
N GLU A 31 2.69 14.12 11.10
CA GLU A 31 3.40 15.35 11.44
C GLU A 31 4.91 15.09 11.61
N ALA A 32 5.27 14.03 12.34
CA ALA A 32 6.66 13.77 12.70
C ALA A 32 7.52 13.25 11.51
N CYS A 33 6.89 12.68 10.49
CA CYS A 33 7.57 12.14 9.31
C CYS A 33 7.22 12.90 8.02
N GLU A 34 6.62 14.10 8.14
CA GLU A 34 6.35 15.00 7.02
C GLU A 34 5.46 14.38 5.91
N PHE A 35 4.46 13.59 6.31
CA PHE A 35 3.40 13.13 5.42
C PHE A 35 2.16 14.00 5.58
N THR A 36 1.42 14.20 4.49
CA THR A 36 0.19 14.98 4.52
C THR A 36 -1.03 14.07 4.57
N GLU A 37 -1.92 14.32 5.53
CA GLU A 37 -3.21 13.64 5.60
C GLU A 37 -4.11 14.09 4.43
N GLU A 38 -4.71 13.14 3.74
CA GLU A 38 -5.71 13.38 2.70
C GLU A 38 -7.03 12.68 3.04
N PHE A 39 -8.15 13.41 2.97
CA PHE A 39 -9.48 12.84 3.15
C PHE A 39 -10.27 12.93 1.85
N THR A 40 -10.93 11.84 1.47
CA THR A 40 -11.65 11.73 0.19
C THR A 40 -13.02 11.11 0.43
N ASP A 41 -14.05 11.63 -0.25
CA ASP A 41 -15.41 11.04 -0.34
C ASP A 41 -16.04 10.65 1.00
N GLY A 42 -15.78 11.44 2.05
CA GLY A 42 -16.32 11.16 3.39
C GLY A 42 -15.76 9.89 4.04
N PHE A 43 -14.66 9.34 3.53
CA PHE A 43 -13.98 8.19 4.14
C PHE A 43 -13.38 8.61 5.50
N PRO A 44 -13.62 7.84 6.58
CA PRO A 44 -13.38 8.31 7.94
C PRO A 44 -11.93 8.14 8.44
N ALA A 45 -10.99 7.75 7.57
CA ALA A 45 -9.57 7.61 7.89
C ALA A 45 -8.71 8.31 6.82
N PRO A 46 -7.61 8.98 7.20
CA PRO A 46 -6.77 9.71 6.26
C PRO A 46 -5.99 8.75 5.36
N TYR A 47 -5.83 9.14 4.11
CA TYR A 47 -4.81 8.63 3.20
C TYR A 47 -3.51 9.42 3.36
N VAL A 48 -2.42 8.87 2.82
CA VAL A 48 -1.15 9.60 2.66
C VAL A 48 -1.17 10.29 1.30
N GLN A 49 -1.20 11.62 1.29
CA GLN A 49 -1.34 12.40 0.05
C GLN A 49 -0.28 12.04 -1.00
N GLU A 50 0.96 11.83 -0.54
CA GLU A 50 2.16 11.57 -1.36
C GLU A 50 2.20 10.14 -1.95
N SER A 51 1.32 9.25 -1.48
CA SER A 51 1.17 7.94 -2.09
C SER A 51 0.48 8.05 -3.44
N ASN A 52 0.90 7.28 -4.44
CA ASN A 52 0.17 7.22 -5.71
C ASN A 52 -0.93 6.15 -5.69
N ILE A 53 -0.77 5.08 -4.93
CA ILE A 53 -1.73 3.97 -4.90
C ILE A 53 -2.24 3.82 -3.48
N LYS A 54 -3.53 4.09 -3.29
CA LYS A 54 -4.20 4.15 -1.99
C LYS A 54 -5.41 3.24 -1.98
N ILE A 55 -5.63 2.56 -0.87
CA ILE A 55 -6.75 1.64 -0.70
C ILE A 55 -7.47 2.00 0.59
N GLY A 56 -8.76 2.34 0.48
CA GLY A 56 -9.63 2.53 1.64
C GLY A 56 -10.17 1.18 2.10
N MET A 57 -10.02 0.86 3.38
CA MET A 57 -10.40 -0.43 3.96
C MET A 57 -11.43 -0.27 5.08
N LYS A 58 -12.44 -1.13 5.06
CA LYS A 58 -13.33 -1.36 6.21
C LYS A 58 -12.88 -2.63 6.91
N HIS A 59 -12.53 -2.53 8.19
CA HIS A 59 -12.16 -3.69 9.01
C HIS A 59 -13.36 -4.64 9.19
N ILE A 60 -13.12 -5.93 8.96
CA ILE A 60 -14.12 -7.00 9.06
C ILE A 60 -13.80 -7.94 10.22
N GLU A 61 -12.56 -8.39 10.33
CA GLU A 61 -12.15 -9.35 11.36
C GLU A 61 -10.67 -9.20 11.73
N SER A 62 -10.34 -9.54 12.97
CA SER A 62 -8.96 -9.69 13.44
C SER A 62 -8.78 -11.06 14.07
N ILE A 63 -7.91 -11.88 13.48
CA ILE A 63 -7.64 -13.24 13.92
C ILE A 63 -6.28 -13.27 14.63
N SER A 64 -6.27 -13.64 15.91
CA SER A 64 -5.02 -13.78 16.66
C SER A 64 -4.29 -15.08 16.28
N ILE A 65 -3.00 -14.95 15.98
CA ILE A 65 -2.09 -16.07 15.76
C ILE A 65 -1.30 -16.29 17.06
N GLN A 66 -1.83 -17.14 17.93
CA GLN A 66 -1.29 -17.32 19.29
C GLN A 66 0.17 -17.78 19.31
N LEU A 67 0.62 -18.55 18.30
CA LEU A 67 1.96 -19.13 18.26
C LEU A 67 3.07 -18.08 18.21
N ASN A 68 2.83 -16.91 17.62
CA ASN A 68 3.83 -15.86 17.42
C ASN A 68 3.35 -14.46 17.86
N GLY A 69 2.15 -14.37 18.43
CA GLY A 69 1.60 -13.13 18.97
C GLY A 69 1.19 -12.10 17.92
N THR A 70 1.06 -12.48 16.63
CA THR A 70 0.59 -11.56 15.59
C THR A 70 -0.93 -11.59 15.43
N ILE A 71 -1.45 -10.62 14.68
CA ILE A 71 -2.86 -10.53 14.31
C ILE A 71 -2.95 -10.49 12.79
N LEU A 72 -3.76 -11.37 12.20
CA LEU A 72 -4.19 -11.26 10.82
C LEU A 72 -5.44 -10.36 10.76
N CYS A 73 -5.29 -9.17 10.19
CA CYS A 73 -6.40 -8.24 9.97
C CYS A 73 -7.03 -8.47 8.59
N ILE A 74 -8.34 -8.70 8.57
CA ILE A 74 -9.15 -8.88 7.36
C ILE A 74 -10.00 -7.63 7.18
N GLY A 75 -9.93 -7.04 5.98
CA GLY A 75 -10.70 -5.87 5.61
C GLY A 75 -11.34 -5.99 4.24
N GLU A 76 -12.45 -5.30 4.05
CA GLU A 76 -13.17 -5.14 2.79
C GLU A 76 -12.67 -3.86 2.10
N ILE A 77 -12.29 -3.95 0.82
CA ILE A 77 -11.89 -2.80 0.02
C ILE A 77 -13.12 -1.92 -0.21
N GLN A 78 -13.00 -0.63 0.11
CA GLN A 78 -14.04 0.37 -0.11
C GLN A 78 -13.67 1.28 -1.30
N HIS A 79 -12.41 1.74 -1.35
CA HIS A 79 -11.89 2.59 -2.41
C HIS A 79 -10.56 2.05 -2.92
N ILE A 80 -10.29 2.28 -4.21
CA ILE A 80 -8.97 2.17 -4.81
C ILE A 80 -8.72 3.48 -5.56
N ILE A 81 -7.66 4.19 -5.18
CA ILE A 81 -7.26 5.48 -5.77
C ILE A 81 -5.88 5.28 -6.37
N LEU A 82 -5.75 5.53 -7.67
CA LEU A 82 -4.50 5.43 -8.41
C LEU A 82 -4.52 6.34 -9.65
N PRO A 83 -3.35 6.78 -10.16
CA PRO A 83 -3.26 7.47 -11.42
C PRO A 83 -3.79 6.61 -12.58
N GLU A 84 -4.49 7.24 -13.53
CA GLU A 84 -5.05 6.55 -14.69
C GLU A 84 -3.98 5.80 -15.50
N ASN A 85 -2.78 6.36 -15.64
CA ASN A 85 -1.69 5.74 -16.39
C ASN A 85 -1.11 4.46 -15.74
N CYS A 86 -1.47 4.18 -14.48
CA CYS A 86 -1.09 2.98 -13.76
C CYS A 86 -2.10 1.84 -13.97
N PHE A 87 -3.27 2.11 -14.54
CA PHE A 87 -4.32 1.13 -14.73
C PHE A 87 -4.43 0.76 -16.21
N SER A 88 -4.36 -0.53 -16.53
CA SER A 88 -4.56 -0.99 -17.91
C SER A 88 -6.04 -1.29 -18.19
N ASP A 89 -6.42 -1.29 -19.46
CA ASP A 89 -7.80 -1.57 -19.91
C ASP A 89 -8.30 -2.95 -19.45
N GLU A 90 -7.40 -3.90 -19.20
CA GLU A 90 -7.72 -5.23 -18.70
C GLU A 90 -7.76 -5.33 -17.17
N GLY A 91 -7.62 -4.20 -16.46
CA GLY A 91 -7.73 -4.12 -15.01
C GLY A 91 -6.45 -4.36 -14.22
N TYR A 92 -5.27 -4.34 -14.87
CA TYR A 92 -3.99 -4.54 -14.19
C TYR A 92 -3.42 -3.22 -13.68
N ILE A 93 -2.74 -3.29 -12.53
CA ILE A 93 -2.02 -2.15 -11.95
C ILE A 93 -0.52 -2.27 -12.23
N ASP A 94 0.05 -1.25 -12.85
CA ASP A 94 1.49 -1.09 -13.08
C ASP A 94 2.13 -0.35 -11.89
N LEU A 95 2.80 -1.12 -11.03
CA LEU A 95 3.42 -0.61 -9.81
C LEU A 95 4.69 0.21 -10.07
N GLU A 96 5.36 0.01 -11.21
CA GLU A 96 6.52 0.83 -11.60
C GLU A 96 6.05 2.24 -11.95
N LYS A 97 4.98 2.37 -12.76
CA LYS A 97 4.35 3.67 -13.06
C LYS A 97 3.76 4.33 -11.83
N GLY A 98 3.26 3.53 -10.89
CA GLY A 98 2.81 4.00 -9.58
C GLY A 98 3.94 4.48 -8.67
N LEU A 99 5.21 4.38 -9.08
CA LEU A 99 6.39 4.71 -8.30
C LEU A 99 6.40 4.03 -6.91
N SER A 100 5.87 2.80 -6.86
CA SER A 100 5.79 2.02 -5.62
C SER A 100 7.14 1.42 -5.25
N THR A 101 7.36 1.32 -3.94
CA THR A 101 8.55 0.72 -3.36
C THR A 101 8.29 -0.73 -2.94
N GLY A 102 9.22 -1.64 -3.25
CA GLY A 102 9.29 -2.98 -2.69
C GLY A 102 10.25 -3.06 -1.50
N ILE A 103 10.05 -4.02 -0.60
CA ILE A 103 10.92 -4.26 0.55
C ILE A 103 11.50 -5.67 0.53
N SER A 104 12.76 -5.82 0.94
CA SER A 104 13.38 -7.11 1.23
C SER A 104 14.05 -7.06 2.60
N GLY A 105 13.83 -8.09 3.41
CA GLY A 105 14.30 -8.09 4.81
C GLY A 105 13.61 -7.01 5.64
N LEU A 106 14.38 -6.36 6.52
CA LEU A 106 13.84 -5.42 7.51
C LEU A 106 13.93 -3.96 7.10
N ASN A 107 14.91 -3.60 6.26
CA ASN A 107 15.27 -2.20 6.00
C ASN A 107 15.86 -1.95 4.61
N SER A 108 15.75 -2.90 3.67
CA SER A 108 16.20 -2.71 2.28
C SER A 108 15.00 -2.41 1.38
N TYR A 109 15.02 -1.23 0.77
CA TYR A 109 13.96 -0.72 -0.09
C TYR A 109 14.42 -0.71 -1.55
N TYR A 110 13.51 -1.07 -2.46
CA TYR A 110 13.80 -1.24 -3.88
C TYR A 110 12.75 -0.52 -4.73
N LYS A 111 13.22 0.16 -5.77
CA LYS A 111 12.33 0.59 -6.85
C LYS A 111 11.87 -0.64 -7.63
N LEU A 112 10.58 -0.70 -7.91
CA LEU A 112 10.03 -1.75 -8.77
C LEU A 112 10.29 -1.40 -10.23
N SER A 113 10.68 -2.39 -11.04
CA SER A 113 10.76 -2.26 -12.49
C SER A 113 9.96 -3.36 -13.16
N PHE A 114 9.06 -2.97 -14.04
CA PHE A 114 8.23 -3.89 -14.80
C PHE A 114 9.13 -4.68 -15.76
N THR A 115 8.95 -5.99 -15.75
CA THR A 115 9.75 -6.88 -16.62
C THR A 115 8.92 -7.32 -17.80
N HIS A 116 7.93 -8.17 -17.56
CA HIS A 116 7.07 -8.74 -18.60
C HIS A 116 5.69 -9.07 -18.03
N ARG A 117 4.71 -9.13 -18.92
CA ARG A 117 3.41 -9.76 -18.66
C ARG A 117 3.37 -11.06 -19.44
N TYR A 118 3.03 -12.16 -18.76
CA TYR A 118 2.84 -13.46 -19.38
C TYR A 118 1.35 -13.77 -19.42
N ASP A 119 0.88 -14.26 -20.58
CA ASP A 119 -0.46 -14.84 -20.66
C ASP A 119 -0.57 -16.09 -19.79
N TYR A 120 -1.81 -16.52 -19.55
CA TYR A 120 -2.07 -17.78 -18.88
C TYR A 120 -1.31 -18.93 -19.54
N ALA A 121 -0.38 -19.52 -18.80
CA ALA A 121 0.49 -20.57 -19.31
C ALA A 121 -0.33 -21.83 -19.64
N ARG A 122 -0.29 -22.26 -20.90
CA ARG A 122 -0.92 -23.51 -21.36
C ARG A 122 0.15 -24.47 -21.91
N VAL A 123 0.09 -25.74 -21.51
CA VAL A 123 1.02 -26.80 -21.96
C VAL A 123 0.96 -26.99 -23.49
N LYS A 124 -0.22 -26.83 -24.09
CA LYS A 124 -0.42 -26.80 -25.54
C LYS A 124 -0.82 -25.38 -25.92
N LYS A 125 -0.06 -24.74 -26.81
CA LYS A 125 -0.50 -23.49 -27.45
C LYS A 125 -1.87 -23.77 -28.10
N PRO A 126 -2.90 -22.95 -27.86
CA PRO A 126 -4.15 -23.07 -28.60
C PRO A 126 -3.82 -23.01 -30.10
N LYS A 127 -4.42 -23.93 -30.88
CA LYS A 127 -4.29 -23.94 -32.34
C LYS A 127 -4.84 -22.67 -32.94
#